data_AF-A0AAN7SQ84-F1
#
_entry.id   AF-A0AAN7SQ84-F1
#
_cell.length_a   1.000
_cell.length_b   1.000
_cell.length_c   1.000
_cell.angle_alpha   90.00
_cell.angle_beta   90.00
_cell.angle_gamma   90.00
#
_symmetry.space_group_name_H-M   'P 1'
#
loop_
_entity.id
_entity.type
_entity.pdbx_description
1 polymer ?
#
loop_
_entity_poly.entity_id
_entity_poly.type
_entity_poly.pdbx_seq_one_letter_code
_entity_poly.pdbx_strand_id
1 'polypeptide(L)'
;MCSELKLLTEVALQSKTYTNHGIISSEDFQYCIIVEDGFYILQLCGFMDNFIKTMSFTKQFIKVNKYAISSNLGVNINSFITSLPKNELYEAVLRVDLSEELNDASVVKQQAILAKWSPLGLVDNNNCVLGVLSHTGSVSLFVDTLNEVEYENFIEVTNVSEICVDYVKSKMFGDDFDSLPSNNFAELKRRVDIATSNTFAWSHLISENDKKFCLIIVGQLDGGLIVCRVNSMNLNEVGCECEVIRYYQTGMKRLTAMHWQKANNNNGLLIVGDLEGRTKAISITNIVWDSVEFESETWLWDQLDNIRIEHFKVIVYENNIYVFIVKGTDLLICLINQVGKILDIHPHQIGNLQITGIEHYEKNIILVLTYTGVLKEVRFSCKNDKIHLDHRNIYIDFKWWAYRTHGLIISRNKVFIGVLVSLSKLTNIKKRKDHVRFLIFMNTAKNPLQTLLHNNSNLLTMYWDCLEVLRLNALLQKTLTTDELPQELDYDKLSLVQLKTCFWLAKSSEMMHDKTQLYRKVSVIKFDEVKYILKIKLAIQHAHYLLQCLASGDNLSEFHMQSLDIINMFLKETILDGIIHKLGLGKVTIDELYDVIIVANELQYPPPPKCLWCEEHILFVIVLCVHYLIDFS
;
A
#
# COMPACT_ATOMS: atom_id res chain seq x y z
N MET A 1 2.35 23.33 -1.89
CA MET A 1 3.40 23.45 -2.95
C MET A 1 4.52 22.48 -2.64
N CYS A 2 5.05 21.75 -3.62
CA CYS A 2 6.30 20.98 -3.47
C CYS A 2 7.43 21.87 -4.02
N SER A 3 8.24 22.49 -3.14
CA SER A 3 9.21 23.50 -3.59
C SER A 3 10.62 22.96 -3.74
N GLU A 4 11.07 22.01 -2.92
CA GLU A 4 12.41 21.42 -3.04
C GLU A 4 12.45 19.96 -2.53
N LEU A 5 13.25 19.13 -3.20
CA LEU A 5 13.46 17.72 -2.87
C LEU A 5 14.92 17.46 -2.56
N LYS A 6 15.20 16.84 -1.41
CA LYS A 6 16.55 16.49 -0.97
C LYS A 6 16.70 14.97 -0.91
N LEU A 7 17.68 14.40 -1.60
CA LEU A 7 17.93 12.95 -1.54
C LEU A 7 18.30 12.54 -0.10
N LEU A 8 17.54 11.62 0.49
CA LEU A 8 17.80 11.06 1.83
C LEU A 8 18.63 9.78 1.73
N THR A 9 18.20 8.86 0.87
CA THR A 9 18.85 7.54 0.75
C THR A 9 18.55 6.91 -0.60
N GLU A 10 19.33 5.89 -0.94
CA GLU A 10 19.03 4.94 -2.00
C GLU A 10 18.95 3.52 -1.44
N VAL A 11 17.99 2.73 -1.90
CA VAL A 11 17.86 1.30 -1.57
C VAL A 11 18.14 0.49 -2.83
N ALA A 12 19.20 -0.30 -2.82
CA ALA A 12 19.56 -1.16 -3.94
C ALA A 12 18.79 -2.49 -3.92
N LEU A 13 18.20 -2.86 -5.06
CA LEU A 13 17.46 -4.11 -5.25
C LEU A 13 18.21 -5.02 -6.22
N GLN A 14 18.24 -6.32 -5.95
CA GLN A 14 19.11 -7.27 -6.65
C GLN A 14 18.52 -7.80 -7.96
N SER A 15 17.78 -6.97 -8.70
CA SER A 15 17.10 -7.37 -9.94
C SER A 15 16.95 -6.19 -10.90
N LYS A 16 16.60 -6.47 -12.16
CA LYS A 16 16.22 -5.47 -13.17
C LYS A 16 14.72 -5.17 -13.09
N THR A 17 14.28 -4.09 -13.71
CA THR A 17 12.85 -3.80 -13.96
C THR A 17 12.64 -3.44 -15.42
N TYR A 18 11.51 -3.87 -15.99
CA TYR A 18 11.13 -3.61 -17.38
C TYR A 18 9.82 -2.83 -17.52
N THR A 19 9.07 -2.68 -16.42
CA THR A 19 7.86 -1.87 -16.43
C THR A 19 8.19 -0.40 -16.20
N ASN A 20 7.46 0.49 -16.87
CA ASN A 20 7.58 1.93 -16.67
C ASN A 20 6.85 2.41 -15.42
N HIS A 21 5.90 1.60 -14.91
CA HIS A 21 5.14 1.83 -13.67
C HIS A 21 5.38 0.65 -12.72
N GLY A 22 6.61 0.56 -12.21
CA GLY A 22 7.14 -0.55 -11.43
C GLY A 22 7.12 -0.37 -9.92
N ILE A 23 6.53 0.70 -9.39
CA ILE A 23 6.33 0.86 -7.95
C ILE A 23 4.91 1.36 -7.67
N ILE A 24 4.29 0.79 -6.64
CA ILE A 24 2.98 1.18 -6.14
C ILE A 24 2.98 1.18 -4.61
N SER A 25 2.21 2.08 -4.00
CA SER A 25 2.00 2.15 -2.55
C SER A 25 0.62 1.62 -2.17
N SER A 26 0.53 0.93 -1.05
CA SER A 26 -0.74 0.57 -0.40
C SER A 26 -1.21 1.68 0.54
N GLU A 27 -2.43 1.54 1.05
CA GLU A 27 -2.94 2.42 2.09
C GLU A 27 -2.38 2.06 3.49
N ASP A 28 -1.85 0.84 3.69
CA ASP A 28 -1.25 0.33 4.94
C ASP A 28 0.30 0.40 4.96
N PHE A 29 0.89 1.37 4.23
CA PHE A 29 2.33 1.71 4.28
C PHE A 29 3.29 0.68 3.69
N GLN A 30 2.80 -0.13 2.78
CA GLN A 30 3.59 -1.11 2.04
C GLN A 30 3.83 -0.60 0.61
N TYR A 31 5.03 -0.88 0.10
CA TYR A 31 5.44 -0.53 -1.25
C TYR A 31 5.76 -1.80 -2.01
N CYS A 32 5.05 -2.04 -3.10
CA CYS A 32 5.35 -3.14 -4.01
C CYS A 32 6.20 -2.63 -5.18
N ILE A 33 7.34 -3.26 -5.40
CA ILE A 33 8.29 -2.94 -6.48
C ILE A 33 8.41 -4.14 -7.42
N ILE A 34 8.00 -3.95 -8.67
CA ILE A 34 8.03 -4.97 -9.71
C ILE A 34 9.43 -5.07 -10.32
N VAL A 35 9.96 -6.29 -10.35
CA VAL A 35 11.25 -6.62 -10.93
C VAL A 35 11.12 -7.81 -11.89
N GLU A 36 12.19 -8.11 -12.63
CA GLU A 36 12.20 -9.18 -13.65
C GLU A 36 11.78 -10.55 -13.09
N ASP A 37 12.26 -10.90 -11.90
CA ASP A 37 12.15 -12.25 -11.33
C ASP A 37 10.94 -12.41 -10.38
N GLY A 38 10.15 -11.35 -10.20
CA GLY A 38 9.19 -11.28 -9.10
C GLY A 38 8.90 -9.85 -8.67
N PHE A 39 8.62 -9.67 -7.40
CA PHE A 39 8.40 -8.36 -6.82
C PHE A 39 8.95 -8.30 -5.39
N TYR A 40 9.31 -7.10 -4.97
CA TYR A 40 9.68 -6.81 -3.60
C TYR A 40 8.52 -6.12 -2.90
N ILE A 41 8.25 -6.52 -1.66
CA ILE A 41 7.41 -5.76 -0.74
C ILE A 41 8.34 -5.11 0.27
N LEU A 42 8.23 -3.79 0.39
CA LEU A 42 8.93 -2.98 1.38
C LEU A 42 7.89 -2.40 2.32
N GLN A 43 7.97 -2.73 3.60
CA GLN A 43 7.13 -2.13 4.63
C GLN A 43 8.01 -1.27 5.52
N LEU A 44 7.58 -0.03 5.72
CA LEU A 44 8.36 0.92 6.48
C LEU A 44 8.28 0.58 7.97
N CYS A 45 9.42 0.40 8.61
CA CYS A 45 9.50 0.13 10.04
C CYS A 45 9.98 1.38 10.76
N GLY A 46 9.27 1.79 11.81
CA GLY A 46 9.66 2.93 12.65
C GLY A 46 10.80 2.64 13.61
N PHE A 47 11.87 1.98 13.14
CA PHE A 47 13.00 1.59 13.99
C PHE A 47 13.85 2.80 14.37
N MET A 48 13.39 3.56 15.37
CA MET A 48 14.03 4.77 15.86
C MET A 48 15.43 4.55 16.46
N ASP A 49 15.76 3.30 16.82
CA ASP A 49 17.06 2.90 17.38
C ASP A 49 18.09 2.54 16.29
N ASN A 50 17.69 2.55 15.03
CA ASN A 50 18.57 2.25 13.92
C ASN A 50 19.53 3.42 13.64
N PHE A 51 20.83 3.18 13.80
CA PHE A 51 21.88 4.16 13.51
C PHE A 51 22.37 4.12 12.05
N ILE A 52 21.83 3.21 11.23
CA ILE A 52 22.18 3.12 9.82
C ILE A 52 21.51 4.27 9.06
N LYS A 53 22.30 4.95 8.21
CA LYS A 53 21.89 6.09 7.38
C LYS A 53 21.10 5.67 6.13
N THR A 54 20.20 4.72 6.29
CA THR A 54 19.28 4.25 5.25
C THR A 54 17.89 4.06 5.84
N MET A 55 16.85 4.22 5.02
CA MET A 55 15.47 3.97 5.46
C MET A 55 15.34 2.53 5.96
N SER A 56 14.66 2.35 7.08
CA SER A 56 14.42 1.04 7.66
C SER A 56 13.18 0.41 7.01
N PHE A 57 13.39 -0.68 6.30
CA PHE A 57 12.31 -1.46 5.70
C PHE A 57 12.45 -2.92 6.10
N THR A 58 11.33 -3.56 6.47
CA THR A 58 11.19 -4.99 6.25
C THR A 58 11.08 -5.21 4.75
N LYS A 59 11.81 -6.22 4.25
CA LYS A 59 11.96 -6.47 2.83
C LYS A 59 11.71 -7.94 2.56
N GLN A 60 10.69 -8.21 1.76
CA GLN A 60 10.39 -9.55 1.27
C GLN A 60 10.50 -9.58 -0.25
N PHE A 61 11.01 -10.69 -0.79
CA PHE A 61 11.02 -10.95 -2.23
C PHE A 61 10.13 -12.15 -2.53
N ILE A 62 9.22 -11.99 -3.48
CA ILE A 62 8.26 -13.01 -3.86
C ILE A 62 8.37 -13.26 -5.36
N LYS A 63 8.42 -14.54 -5.74
CA LYS A 63 8.39 -14.96 -7.13
C LYS A 63 6.94 -15.11 -7.58
N VAL A 64 6.67 -14.78 -8.84
CA VAL A 64 5.34 -14.94 -9.42
C VAL A 64 5.02 -16.43 -9.63
N ASN A 65 3.75 -16.79 -9.47
CA ASN A 65 3.21 -18.11 -9.78
C ASN A 65 3.48 -18.46 -11.26
N LYS A 66 3.63 -19.76 -11.54
CA LYS A 66 3.85 -20.36 -12.86
C LYS A 66 2.58 -20.96 -13.47
N TYR A 67 1.42 -20.45 -13.08
CA TYR A 67 0.17 -20.91 -13.64
C TYR A 67 0.09 -20.55 -15.13
N ALA A 68 0.01 -21.59 -15.96
CA ALA A 68 -0.08 -21.47 -17.40
C ALA A 68 -1.54 -21.50 -17.85
N ILE A 69 -2.01 -20.41 -18.48
CA ILE A 69 -3.41 -20.33 -18.91
C ILE A 69 -3.66 -21.30 -20.06
N SER A 70 -2.79 -21.31 -21.08
CA SER A 70 -2.99 -22.07 -22.31
C SER A 70 -3.16 -23.58 -22.10
N SER A 71 -2.52 -24.14 -21.07
CA SER A 71 -2.59 -25.59 -20.78
C SER A 71 -3.90 -26.01 -20.12
N ASN A 72 -4.63 -25.08 -19.52
CA ASN A 72 -5.86 -25.35 -18.79
C ASN A 72 -7.15 -25.17 -19.64
N LEU A 73 -7.03 -24.69 -20.88
CA LEU A 73 -8.15 -24.38 -21.78
C LEU A 73 -8.71 -25.59 -22.56
N GLY A 74 -8.13 -26.77 -22.36
CA GLY A 74 -8.59 -28.03 -22.98
C GLY A 74 -8.12 -28.27 -24.42
N VAL A 75 -7.31 -27.39 -25.00
CA VAL A 75 -6.71 -27.59 -26.34
C VAL A 75 -5.20 -27.79 -26.20
N ASN A 76 -4.69 -28.98 -26.53
CA ASN A 76 -3.26 -29.28 -26.40
C ASN A 76 -2.47 -28.89 -27.66
N ILE A 77 -1.79 -27.74 -27.61
CA ILE A 77 -0.96 -27.24 -28.73
C ILE A 77 0.15 -28.21 -29.16
N ASN A 78 0.75 -28.94 -28.21
CA ASN A 78 1.83 -29.89 -28.49
C ASN A 78 1.37 -31.08 -29.36
N SER A 79 0.06 -31.33 -29.46
CA SER A 79 -0.49 -32.41 -30.29
C SER A 79 -0.50 -32.09 -31.79
N PHE A 80 -0.46 -30.81 -32.19
CA PHE A 80 -0.58 -30.40 -33.59
C PHE A 80 0.41 -29.32 -34.05
N ILE A 81 1.23 -28.74 -33.16
CA ILE A 81 2.14 -27.63 -33.49
C ILE A 81 3.08 -27.92 -34.67
N THR A 82 3.58 -29.16 -34.78
CA THR A 82 4.49 -29.59 -35.87
C THR A 82 3.80 -29.68 -37.23
N SER A 83 2.47 -29.70 -37.25
CA SER A 83 1.65 -29.76 -38.46
C SER A 83 1.12 -28.40 -38.89
N LEU A 84 1.46 -27.33 -38.16
CA LEU A 84 0.99 -25.98 -38.48
C LEU A 84 1.71 -25.40 -39.71
N PRO A 85 1.00 -24.63 -40.55
CA PRO A 85 1.62 -23.77 -41.53
C PRO A 85 2.67 -22.85 -40.90
N LYS A 86 3.71 -22.53 -41.67
CA LYS A 86 4.87 -21.73 -41.22
C LYS A 86 4.49 -20.45 -40.45
N ASN A 87 3.49 -19.70 -40.91
CA ASN A 87 3.09 -18.44 -40.27
C ASN A 87 2.39 -18.67 -38.93
N GLU A 88 1.54 -19.69 -38.83
CA GLU A 88 0.85 -20.06 -37.59
C GLU A 88 1.83 -20.63 -36.57
N LEU A 89 2.81 -21.42 -37.02
CA LEU A 89 3.90 -21.88 -36.18
C LEU A 89 4.71 -20.70 -35.61
N TYR A 90 5.02 -19.70 -36.43
CA TYR A 90 5.72 -18.51 -35.95
C TYR A 90 4.90 -17.71 -34.94
N GLU A 91 3.60 -17.56 -35.19
CA GLU A 91 2.70 -16.93 -34.22
C GLU A 91 2.67 -17.69 -32.89
N ALA A 92 2.52 -19.03 -32.94
CA ALA A 92 2.51 -19.89 -31.76
C ALA A 92 3.77 -19.79 -30.89
N VAL A 93 4.93 -19.58 -31.52
CA VAL A 93 6.23 -19.47 -30.82
C VAL A 93 6.50 -18.05 -30.31
N LEU A 94 6.03 -17.02 -31.02
CA LEU A 94 6.28 -15.62 -30.65
C LEU A 94 5.31 -15.08 -29.60
N ARG A 95 4.11 -15.65 -29.52
CA ARG A 95 3.09 -15.30 -28.52
C ARG A 95 3.36 -16.05 -27.21
N VAL A 96 3.83 -15.31 -26.20
CA VAL A 96 4.20 -15.84 -24.88
C VAL A 96 3.04 -16.59 -24.20
N ASP A 97 1.82 -16.09 -24.38
CA ASP A 97 0.55 -16.66 -23.90
C ASP A 97 0.16 -17.97 -24.59
N LEU A 98 0.75 -18.29 -25.76
CA LEU A 98 0.57 -19.57 -26.46
C LEU A 98 1.74 -20.53 -26.24
N SER A 99 2.94 -19.98 -25.99
CA SER A 99 4.19 -20.74 -26.01
C SER A 99 4.65 -21.24 -24.63
N GLU A 100 3.87 -21.03 -23.56
CA GLU A 100 4.30 -21.24 -22.18
C GLU A 100 4.77 -22.68 -21.87
N GLU A 101 4.11 -23.69 -22.48
CA GLU A 101 4.35 -25.12 -22.25
C GLU A 101 4.72 -25.90 -23.52
N LEU A 102 5.42 -25.29 -24.47
CA LEU A 102 5.91 -26.03 -25.64
C LEU A 102 7.02 -27.00 -25.24
N ASN A 103 6.84 -28.30 -25.55
CA ASN A 103 7.72 -29.39 -25.09
C ASN A 103 9.21 -29.20 -25.47
N ASP A 104 9.48 -28.58 -26.62
CA ASP A 104 10.83 -28.39 -27.16
C ASP A 104 11.34 -26.93 -27.03
N ALA A 105 10.64 -26.08 -26.27
CA ALA A 105 11.01 -24.68 -26.05
C ALA A 105 11.67 -24.47 -24.68
N SER A 106 12.45 -23.40 -24.57
CA SER A 106 12.92 -22.94 -23.26
C SER A 106 11.73 -22.48 -22.41
N VAL A 107 11.66 -22.93 -21.17
CA VAL A 107 10.61 -22.52 -20.21
C VAL A 107 10.49 -21.00 -20.16
N VAL A 108 9.29 -20.49 -20.41
CA VAL A 108 8.99 -19.07 -20.30
C VAL A 108 9.19 -18.65 -18.85
N LYS A 109 10.06 -17.66 -18.63
CA LYS A 109 10.34 -17.13 -17.31
C LYS A 109 9.21 -16.21 -16.87
N GLN A 110 8.53 -16.54 -15.79
CA GLN A 110 7.45 -15.73 -15.23
C GLN A 110 7.93 -14.38 -14.69
N GLN A 111 7.24 -13.32 -15.09
CA GLN A 111 7.54 -11.94 -14.71
C GLN A 111 6.25 -11.22 -14.29
N ALA A 112 6.32 -10.44 -13.22
CA ALA A 112 5.22 -9.55 -12.84
C ALA A 112 5.22 -8.32 -13.77
N ILE A 113 4.04 -7.94 -14.26
CA ILE A 113 3.87 -6.78 -15.16
C ILE A 113 3.01 -5.67 -14.55
N LEU A 114 2.11 -6.03 -13.63
CA LEU A 114 1.21 -5.12 -12.96
C LEU A 114 0.94 -5.64 -11.55
N ALA A 115 0.87 -4.72 -10.59
CA ALA A 115 0.43 -5.01 -9.24
C ALA A 115 -0.55 -3.92 -8.80
N LYS A 116 -1.51 -4.25 -7.94
CA LYS A 116 -2.45 -3.29 -7.32
C LYS A 116 -2.87 -3.79 -5.95
N TRP A 117 -2.86 -2.89 -4.96
CA TRP A 117 -3.37 -3.14 -3.63
C TRP A 117 -4.89 -3.01 -3.60
N SER A 118 -5.55 -3.85 -2.81
CA SER A 118 -6.95 -3.67 -2.42
C SER A 118 -7.10 -2.46 -1.49
N PRO A 119 -8.33 -1.96 -1.27
CA PRO A 119 -8.62 -1.05 -0.17
C PRO A 119 -8.29 -1.67 1.20
N LEU A 120 -8.14 -0.82 2.23
CA LEU A 120 -7.98 -1.23 3.62
C LEU A 120 -9.19 -2.04 4.11
N GLY A 121 -8.94 -3.03 4.97
CA GLY A 121 -10.00 -3.75 5.70
C GLY A 121 -10.56 -4.97 4.97
N LEU A 122 -9.93 -5.39 3.88
CA LEU A 122 -10.21 -6.70 3.27
C LEU A 122 -9.59 -7.84 4.09
N VAL A 123 -8.51 -7.56 4.81
CA VAL A 123 -7.94 -8.47 5.82
C VAL A 123 -8.12 -7.81 7.19
N ASP A 124 -8.24 -8.63 8.23
CA ASP A 124 -8.21 -8.17 9.63
C ASP A 124 -7.05 -7.21 9.91
N ASN A 125 -7.19 -6.43 10.98
CA ASN A 125 -6.27 -5.33 11.35
C ASN A 125 -6.17 -4.21 10.29
N ASN A 126 -7.16 -4.11 9.40
CA ASN A 126 -7.22 -3.14 8.30
C ASN A 126 -6.10 -3.31 7.25
N ASN A 127 -5.61 -4.53 7.04
CA ASN A 127 -4.57 -4.79 6.04
C ASN A 127 -5.13 -4.86 4.61
N CYS A 128 -4.27 -4.58 3.64
CA CYS A 128 -4.51 -4.68 2.21
C CYS A 128 -4.13 -6.06 1.66
N VAL A 129 -4.74 -6.43 0.52
CA VAL A 129 -4.38 -7.60 -0.30
C VAL A 129 -3.66 -7.11 -1.55
N LEU A 130 -2.55 -7.74 -1.92
CA LEU A 130 -1.82 -7.44 -3.15
C LEU A 130 -2.29 -8.35 -4.28
N GLY A 131 -2.90 -7.78 -5.32
CA GLY A 131 -3.06 -8.48 -6.60
C GLY A 131 -1.80 -8.29 -7.47
N VAL A 132 -1.31 -9.36 -8.09
CA VAL A 132 -0.20 -9.33 -9.04
C VAL A 132 -0.57 -10.07 -10.31
N LEU A 133 -0.36 -9.41 -11.45
CA LEU A 133 -0.55 -9.95 -12.79
C LEU A 133 0.80 -10.31 -13.41
N SER A 134 0.92 -11.54 -13.89
CA SER A 134 2.05 -12.04 -14.65
C SER A 134 1.97 -11.66 -16.13
N HIS A 135 3.10 -11.70 -16.83
CA HIS A 135 3.14 -11.49 -18.29
C HIS A 135 2.45 -12.60 -19.10
N THR A 136 2.14 -13.77 -18.50
CA THR A 136 1.34 -14.84 -19.11
C THR A 136 -0.16 -14.69 -18.81
N GLY A 137 -0.54 -13.66 -18.07
CA GLY A 137 -1.94 -13.35 -17.76
C GLY A 137 -2.47 -13.95 -16.46
N SER A 138 -1.62 -14.56 -15.63
CA SER A 138 -2.05 -15.10 -14.33
C SER A 138 -2.15 -13.98 -13.30
N VAL A 139 -3.29 -13.90 -12.60
CA VAL A 139 -3.56 -12.97 -11.49
C VAL A 139 -3.58 -13.76 -10.19
N SER A 140 -2.61 -13.48 -9.30
CA SER A 140 -2.51 -14.08 -7.97
C SER A 140 -2.71 -13.03 -6.88
N LEU A 141 -3.31 -13.43 -5.76
CA LEU A 141 -3.50 -12.59 -4.58
C LEU A 141 -2.52 -12.97 -3.47
N PHE A 142 -1.90 -11.97 -2.85
CA PHE A 142 -0.95 -12.13 -1.76
C PHE A 142 -1.38 -11.34 -0.53
N VAL A 143 -1.23 -11.94 0.64
CA VAL A 143 -1.60 -11.36 1.94
C VAL A 143 -0.46 -11.53 2.92
N ASP A 144 -0.26 -10.53 3.78
CA ASP A 144 0.64 -10.63 4.92
C ASP A 144 -0.01 -11.45 6.03
N THR A 145 0.63 -12.54 6.44
CA THR A 145 0.11 -13.48 7.43
C THR A 145 1.16 -13.73 8.51
N LEU A 146 0.70 -14.05 9.72
CA LEU A 146 1.57 -14.53 10.79
C LEU A 146 1.78 -16.02 10.64
N ASN A 147 3.04 -16.45 10.53
CA ASN A 147 3.34 -17.89 10.54
C ASN A 147 3.30 -18.48 11.95
N GLU A 148 3.43 -19.81 12.07
CA GLU A 148 3.42 -20.54 13.38
C GLU A 148 4.50 -20.07 14.37
N VAL A 149 5.51 -19.35 13.88
CA VAL A 149 6.62 -18.78 14.67
C VAL A 149 6.47 -17.25 14.81
N GLU A 150 5.27 -16.72 14.57
CA GLU A 150 4.91 -15.30 14.67
C GLU A 150 5.71 -14.34 13.77
N TYR A 151 6.33 -14.84 12.68
CA TYR A 151 6.92 -13.96 11.67
C TYR A 151 5.91 -13.61 10.58
N GLU A 152 5.82 -12.31 10.29
CA GLU A 152 5.10 -11.76 9.13
C GLU A 152 5.73 -12.27 7.84
N ASN A 153 4.90 -12.87 6.99
CA ASN A 153 5.30 -13.34 5.68
C ASN A 153 4.14 -13.23 4.71
N PHE A 154 4.38 -12.60 3.57
CA PHE A 154 3.44 -12.63 2.47
C PHE A 154 3.38 -14.00 1.82
N ILE A 155 2.16 -14.51 1.70
CA ILE A 155 1.84 -15.77 1.05
C ILE A 155 0.83 -15.56 -0.07
N GLU A 156 0.85 -16.44 -1.07
CA GLU A 156 -0.21 -16.48 -2.08
C GLU A 156 -1.44 -17.18 -1.49
N VAL A 157 -2.59 -16.49 -1.48
CA VAL A 157 -3.83 -17.01 -0.88
C VAL A 157 -4.84 -17.52 -1.91
N THR A 158 -4.76 -17.06 -3.16
CA THR A 158 -5.58 -17.56 -4.27
C THR A 158 -5.04 -17.14 -5.64
N ASN A 159 -5.30 -17.96 -6.66
CA ASN A 159 -5.07 -17.65 -8.07
C ASN A 159 -6.40 -17.32 -8.76
N VAL A 160 -6.65 -16.04 -9.01
CA VAL A 160 -7.90 -15.56 -9.62
C VAL A 160 -8.03 -16.05 -11.06
N SER A 161 -6.92 -16.22 -11.77
CA SER A 161 -6.96 -16.69 -13.16
C SER A 161 -7.42 -18.14 -13.26
N GLU A 162 -7.08 -19.00 -12.30
CA GLU A 162 -7.59 -20.38 -12.26
C GLU A 162 -9.12 -20.41 -12.17
N ILE A 163 -9.68 -19.62 -11.25
CA ILE A 163 -11.14 -19.49 -11.06
C ILE A 163 -11.80 -18.92 -12.33
N CYS A 164 -11.18 -17.92 -12.96
CA CYS A 164 -11.66 -17.36 -14.23
C CYS A 164 -11.63 -18.38 -15.37
N VAL A 165 -10.55 -19.16 -15.50
CA VAL A 165 -10.38 -20.19 -16.53
C VAL A 165 -11.45 -21.27 -16.39
N ASP A 166 -11.69 -21.75 -15.18
CA ASP A 166 -12.74 -22.75 -14.91
C ASP A 166 -14.14 -22.23 -15.26
N TYR A 167 -14.41 -20.95 -14.96
CA TYR A 167 -15.66 -20.30 -15.35
C TYR A 167 -15.83 -20.22 -16.87
N VAL A 168 -14.86 -19.67 -17.61
CA VAL A 168 -15.00 -19.52 -19.08
C VAL A 168 -15.02 -20.88 -19.77
N LYS A 169 -14.25 -21.85 -19.27
CA LYS A 169 -14.25 -23.22 -19.79
C LYS A 169 -15.61 -23.88 -19.64
N SER A 170 -16.23 -23.79 -18.48
CA SER A 170 -17.53 -24.40 -18.22
C SER A 170 -18.71 -23.68 -18.89
N LYS A 171 -18.58 -22.37 -19.19
CA LYS A 171 -19.69 -21.55 -19.72
C LYS A 171 -19.59 -21.21 -21.20
N MET A 172 -18.38 -21.15 -21.76
CA MET A 172 -18.14 -20.57 -23.09
C MET A 172 -17.43 -21.49 -24.07
N PHE A 173 -16.77 -22.55 -23.59
CA PHE A 173 -16.02 -23.46 -24.44
C PHE A 173 -16.77 -24.79 -24.60
N GLY A 174 -16.86 -25.28 -25.83
CA GLY A 174 -17.35 -26.62 -26.14
C GLY A 174 -16.21 -27.64 -26.25
N ASP A 175 -16.57 -28.91 -26.38
CA ASP A 175 -15.63 -30.02 -26.55
C ASP A 175 -15.36 -30.37 -28.02
N ASP A 176 -15.79 -29.52 -28.97
CA ASP A 176 -15.63 -29.78 -30.39
C ASP A 176 -14.19 -29.52 -30.83
N PHE A 177 -13.51 -30.56 -31.29
CA PHE A 177 -12.16 -30.50 -31.89
C PHE A 177 -12.22 -30.88 -33.36
N ASP A 178 -11.50 -30.12 -34.19
CA ASP A 178 -11.42 -30.38 -35.61
C ASP A 178 -10.25 -31.33 -35.92
N SER A 179 -10.36 -32.07 -37.02
CA SER A 179 -9.26 -32.83 -37.60
C SER A 179 -8.15 -31.92 -38.16
N LEU A 180 -8.48 -30.69 -38.57
CA LEU A 180 -7.54 -29.76 -39.18
C LEU A 180 -6.74 -28.98 -38.11
N PRO A 181 -5.39 -29.08 -38.11
CA PRO A 181 -4.53 -28.38 -37.15
C PRO A 181 -4.76 -26.87 -37.05
N SER A 182 -4.97 -26.20 -38.19
CA SER A 182 -5.21 -24.76 -38.24
C SER A 182 -6.52 -24.33 -37.58
N ASN A 183 -7.56 -25.18 -37.62
CA ASN A 183 -8.82 -24.91 -36.94
C ASN A 183 -8.66 -25.04 -35.43
N ASN A 184 -7.93 -26.07 -34.97
CA ASN A 184 -7.59 -26.23 -33.55
C ASN A 184 -6.70 -25.08 -33.05
N PHE A 185 -5.79 -24.58 -33.87
CA PHE A 185 -4.99 -23.42 -33.53
C PHE A 185 -5.80 -22.13 -33.46
N ALA A 186 -6.73 -21.91 -34.40
CA ALA A 186 -7.64 -20.76 -34.36
C ALA A 186 -8.54 -20.79 -33.12
N GLU A 187 -9.03 -21.97 -32.74
CA GLU A 187 -9.82 -22.15 -31.52
C GLU A 187 -9.00 -21.94 -30.26
N LEU A 188 -7.76 -22.46 -30.19
CA LEU A 188 -6.85 -22.18 -29.09
C LEU A 188 -6.62 -20.68 -28.93
N LYS A 189 -6.33 -19.96 -30.03
CA LYS A 189 -6.14 -18.50 -30.00
C LYS A 189 -7.36 -17.79 -29.44
N ARG A 190 -8.56 -18.17 -29.89
CA ARG A 190 -9.82 -17.60 -29.39
C ARG A 190 -9.99 -17.84 -27.89
N ARG A 191 -9.75 -19.06 -27.41
CA ARG A 191 -9.86 -19.40 -25.97
C ARG A 191 -8.84 -18.64 -25.13
N VAL A 192 -7.61 -18.52 -25.63
CA VAL A 192 -6.53 -17.77 -24.98
C VAL A 192 -6.87 -16.29 -24.91
N ASP A 193 -7.42 -15.70 -25.98
CA ASP A 193 -7.82 -14.29 -25.99
C ASP A 193 -8.96 -14.01 -24.97
N ILE A 194 -9.89 -14.95 -24.77
CA ILE A 194 -10.98 -14.85 -23.79
C ILE A 194 -10.49 -15.04 -22.34
N ALA A 195 -9.55 -15.95 -22.11
CA ALA A 195 -9.13 -16.35 -20.76
C ALA A 195 -7.93 -15.58 -20.21
N THR A 196 -7.09 -15.01 -21.09
CA THR A 196 -5.84 -14.37 -20.70
C THR A 196 -6.07 -12.95 -20.22
N SER A 197 -5.72 -12.72 -18.96
CA SER A 197 -5.89 -11.42 -18.33
C SER A 197 -4.75 -10.48 -18.71
N ASN A 198 -5.04 -9.20 -18.93
CA ASN A 198 -4.04 -8.20 -19.34
C ASN A 198 -4.01 -6.97 -18.41
N THR A 199 -5.05 -6.78 -17.60
CA THR A 199 -5.14 -5.73 -16.57
C THR A 199 -6.24 -6.12 -15.58
N PHE A 200 -6.25 -5.51 -14.40
CA PHE A 200 -7.33 -5.68 -13.42
C PHE A 200 -7.51 -4.41 -12.58
N ALA A 201 -8.60 -4.32 -11.83
CA ALA A 201 -8.83 -3.27 -10.84
C ALA A 201 -9.58 -3.81 -9.62
N TRP A 202 -9.33 -3.22 -8.46
CA TRP A 202 -10.08 -3.46 -7.23
C TRP A 202 -11.23 -2.47 -7.11
N SER A 203 -12.40 -2.93 -6.67
CA SER A 203 -13.43 -2.03 -6.15
C SER A 203 -13.02 -1.47 -4.79
N HIS A 204 -13.86 -0.59 -4.26
CA HIS A 204 -13.84 -0.24 -2.84
C HIS A 204 -14.33 -1.41 -1.97
N LEU A 205 -14.08 -1.34 -0.65
CA LEU A 205 -14.61 -2.29 0.33
C LEU A 205 -16.13 -2.09 0.49
N ILE A 206 -16.86 -3.20 0.38
CA ILE A 206 -18.32 -3.25 0.45
C ILE A 206 -18.70 -4.08 1.68
N SER A 207 -19.64 -3.56 2.46
CA SER A 207 -20.15 -4.22 3.67
C SER A 207 -21.63 -4.49 3.52
N GLU A 208 -22.03 -5.75 3.61
CA GLU A 208 -23.42 -6.19 3.50
C GLU A 208 -23.69 -7.31 4.51
N ASN A 209 -24.74 -7.16 5.34
CA ASN A 209 -25.16 -8.15 6.34
C ASN A 209 -23.98 -8.66 7.21
N ASP A 210 -23.17 -7.75 7.73
CA ASP A 210 -21.96 -7.99 8.52
C ASP A 210 -20.80 -8.71 7.80
N LYS A 211 -20.96 -9.04 6.51
CA LYS A 211 -19.88 -9.54 5.67
C LYS A 211 -19.23 -8.41 4.91
N LYS A 212 -17.91 -8.51 4.72
CA LYS A 212 -17.12 -7.55 3.95
C LYS A 212 -16.54 -8.24 2.73
N PHE A 213 -16.52 -7.55 1.60
CA PHE A 213 -15.91 -8.07 0.38
C PHE A 213 -15.43 -6.92 -0.52
N CYS A 214 -14.55 -7.27 -1.46
CA CYS A 214 -14.17 -6.42 -2.57
C CYS A 214 -14.45 -7.16 -3.88
N LEU A 215 -14.71 -6.43 -4.95
CA LEU A 215 -14.66 -6.98 -6.30
C LEU A 215 -13.24 -6.84 -6.85
N ILE A 216 -12.73 -7.90 -7.44
CA ILE A 216 -11.61 -7.82 -8.39
C ILE A 216 -12.17 -7.99 -9.80
N ILE A 217 -11.94 -6.97 -10.64
CA ILE A 217 -12.44 -6.94 -12.01
C ILE A 217 -11.24 -7.14 -12.93
N VAL A 218 -11.26 -8.23 -13.69
CA VAL A 218 -10.15 -8.67 -14.53
C VAL A 218 -10.51 -8.44 -16.00
N GLY A 219 -9.66 -7.68 -16.70
CA GLY A 219 -9.81 -7.37 -18.12
C GLY A 219 -9.00 -8.33 -19.00
N GLN A 220 -9.68 -8.94 -19.95
CA GLN A 220 -9.15 -9.99 -20.84
C GLN A 220 -8.60 -9.41 -22.16
N LEU A 221 -7.84 -10.21 -22.90
CA LEU A 221 -7.28 -9.82 -24.21
C LEU A 221 -8.36 -9.56 -25.27
N ASP A 222 -9.49 -10.24 -25.21
CA ASP A 222 -10.62 -10.06 -26.14
C ASP A 222 -11.52 -8.85 -25.80
N GLY A 223 -11.23 -8.13 -24.71
CA GLY A 223 -12.05 -7.03 -24.23
C GLY A 223 -13.15 -7.41 -23.24
N GLY A 224 -13.21 -8.68 -22.82
CA GLY A 224 -14.09 -9.13 -21.76
C GLY A 224 -13.66 -8.62 -20.37
N LEU A 225 -14.64 -8.50 -19.48
CA LEU A 225 -14.47 -8.26 -18.06
C LEU A 225 -15.03 -9.44 -17.28
N ILE A 226 -14.21 -10.03 -16.42
CA ILE A 226 -14.67 -11.01 -15.41
C ILE A 226 -14.65 -10.31 -14.05
N VAL A 227 -15.80 -10.30 -13.38
CA VAL A 227 -15.96 -9.73 -12.04
C VAL A 227 -15.96 -10.88 -11.04
N CYS A 228 -14.97 -10.89 -10.14
CA CYS A 228 -14.89 -11.84 -9.04
C CYS A 228 -15.12 -11.15 -7.70
N ARG A 229 -15.86 -11.79 -6.79
CA ARG A 229 -15.94 -11.43 -5.37
C ARG A 229 -14.72 -11.97 -4.65
N VAL A 230 -14.13 -11.17 -3.78
CA VAL A 230 -13.07 -11.57 -2.85
C VAL A 230 -13.57 -11.26 -1.45
N ASN A 231 -13.79 -12.30 -0.64
CA ASN A 231 -14.33 -12.15 0.71
C ASN A 231 -13.24 -11.63 1.66
N SER A 232 -13.66 -10.96 2.74
CA SER A 232 -12.74 -10.57 3.80
C SER A 232 -12.15 -11.78 4.50
N MET A 233 -10.88 -11.67 4.91
CA MET A 233 -10.11 -12.76 5.51
C MET A 233 -9.63 -12.41 6.90
N ASN A 234 -9.50 -13.43 7.75
CA ASN A 234 -8.81 -13.29 9.02
C ASN A 234 -7.28 -13.32 8.82
N LEU A 235 -6.50 -12.70 9.72
CA LEU A 235 -5.04 -12.55 9.57
C LEU A 235 -4.26 -13.88 9.46
N ASN A 236 -4.82 -14.96 10.02
CA ASN A 236 -4.18 -16.28 10.08
C ASN A 236 -4.68 -17.24 9.00
N GLU A 237 -5.54 -16.79 8.08
CA GLU A 237 -6.08 -17.63 7.02
C GLU A 237 -5.08 -17.79 5.87
N VAL A 238 -4.91 -19.03 5.41
CA VAL A 238 -3.97 -19.40 4.35
C VAL A 238 -4.64 -19.42 2.96
N GLY A 239 -5.96 -19.24 2.90
CA GLY A 239 -6.75 -19.28 1.67
C GLY A 239 -7.78 -18.18 1.62
N CYS A 240 -8.10 -17.73 0.40
CA CYS A 240 -9.09 -16.70 0.15
C CYS A 240 -10.29 -17.26 -0.63
N GLU A 241 -11.50 -17.05 -0.12
CA GLU A 241 -12.72 -17.32 -0.87
C GLU A 241 -12.90 -16.28 -1.99
N CYS A 242 -12.82 -16.74 -3.24
CA CYS A 242 -12.99 -15.93 -4.44
C CYS A 242 -13.93 -16.62 -5.43
N GLU A 243 -14.90 -15.88 -5.98
CA GLU A 243 -15.95 -16.45 -6.85
C GLU A 243 -16.28 -15.52 -8.02
N VAL A 244 -16.51 -16.07 -9.21
CA VAL A 244 -16.96 -15.28 -10.38
C VAL A 244 -18.44 -14.95 -10.24
N ILE A 245 -18.76 -13.66 -10.20
CA ILE A 245 -20.15 -13.17 -10.14
C ILE A 245 -20.69 -12.91 -11.54
N ARG A 246 -19.87 -12.32 -12.42
CA ARG A 246 -20.36 -11.80 -13.71
C ARG A 246 -19.29 -11.75 -14.78
N TYR A 247 -19.72 -12.02 -16.02
CA TYR A 247 -18.99 -11.69 -17.24
C TYR A 247 -19.67 -10.55 -17.99
N TYR A 248 -18.90 -9.66 -18.59
CA TYR A 248 -19.40 -8.56 -19.41
C TYR A 248 -18.45 -8.22 -20.56
N GLN A 249 -19.00 -7.98 -21.76
CA GLN A 249 -18.23 -7.64 -22.95
C GLN A 249 -18.24 -6.13 -23.21
N THR A 250 -17.06 -5.50 -23.25
CA THR A 250 -16.93 -4.03 -23.39
C THR A 250 -17.02 -3.53 -24.84
N GLY A 251 -16.85 -4.42 -25.82
CA GLY A 251 -16.70 -4.07 -27.24
C GLY A 251 -15.36 -3.40 -27.59
N MET A 252 -14.44 -3.26 -26.63
CA MET A 252 -13.05 -2.84 -26.86
C MET A 252 -12.18 -4.06 -27.14
N LYS A 253 -10.95 -3.85 -27.63
CA LYS A 253 -9.98 -4.94 -27.88
C LYS A 253 -8.78 -4.79 -26.97
N ARG A 254 -8.35 -5.84 -26.29
CA ARG A 254 -7.15 -5.87 -25.43
C ARG A 254 -7.07 -4.67 -24.48
N LEU A 255 -7.77 -4.79 -23.36
CA LEU A 255 -7.74 -3.79 -22.29
C LEU A 255 -6.33 -3.68 -21.71
N THR A 256 -5.76 -2.50 -21.62
CA THR A 256 -4.38 -2.27 -21.14
C THR A 256 -4.29 -1.54 -19.81
N ALA A 257 -5.35 -0.82 -19.43
CA ALA A 257 -5.43 -0.12 -18.16
C ALA A 257 -6.86 -0.15 -17.64
N MET A 258 -7.00 -0.20 -16.32
CA MET A 258 -8.29 -0.12 -15.62
C MET A 258 -8.16 0.69 -14.34
N HIS A 259 -9.20 1.41 -13.95
CA HIS A 259 -9.28 2.11 -12.68
C HIS A 259 -10.71 2.13 -12.16
N TRP A 260 -10.86 1.89 -10.86
CA TRP A 260 -12.14 1.95 -10.18
C TRP A 260 -12.28 3.27 -9.41
N GLN A 261 -13.37 3.99 -9.65
CA GLN A 261 -13.74 5.16 -8.86
C GLN A 261 -15.04 4.87 -8.10
N LYS A 262 -14.99 4.90 -6.76
CA LYS A 262 -16.19 4.78 -5.92
C LYS A 262 -17.16 5.94 -6.22
N ALA A 263 -18.43 5.62 -6.47
CA ALA A 263 -19.50 6.60 -6.62
C ALA A 263 -20.33 6.71 -5.33
N ASN A 264 -20.79 5.58 -4.81
CA ASN A 264 -21.42 5.46 -3.50
C ASN A 264 -21.07 4.08 -2.89
N ASN A 265 -21.78 3.61 -1.87
CA ASN A 265 -21.45 2.35 -1.18
C ASN A 265 -21.73 1.09 -2.02
N ASN A 266 -22.63 1.15 -2.99
CA ASN A 266 -23.06 -0.02 -3.76
C ASN A 266 -22.86 0.18 -5.28
N ASN A 267 -22.27 1.31 -5.67
CA ASN A 267 -22.06 1.69 -7.07
C ASN A 267 -20.65 2.25 -7.26
N GLY A 268 -20.11 2.06 -8.45
CA GLY A 268 -18.88 2.73 -8.86
C GLY A 268 -18.74 2.82 -10.37
N LEU A 269 -17.70 3.54 -10.77
CA LEU A 269 -17.37 3.81 -12.15
C LEU A 269 -16.07 3.08 -12.48
N LEU A 270 -16.13 2.15 -13.43
CA LEU A 270 -14.96 1.47 -13.96
C LEU A 270 -14.49 2.17 -15.23
N ILE A 271 -13.28 2.71 -15.18
CA ILE A 271 -12.63 3.35 -16.34
C ILE A 271 -11.71 2.32 -16.97
N VAL A 272 -11.89 2.06 -18.27
CA VAL A 272 -11.13 1.09 -19.05
C VAL A 272 -10.48 1.75 -20.25
N GLY A 273 -9.25 1.34 -20.57
CA GLY A 273 -8.50 1.80 -21.72
C GLY A 273 -7.91 0.63 -22.49
N ASP A 274 -7.77 0.77 -23.80
CA ASP A 274 -7.25 -0.28 -24.67
C ASP A 274 -5.92 0.05 -25.36
N LEU A 275 -5.39 -0.96 -26.05
CA LEU A 275 -4.17 -0.84 -26.86
C LEU A 275 -4.35 0.13 -28.04
N GLU A 276 -5.57 0.26 -28.57
CA GLU A 276 -5.91 1.15 -29.70
C GLU A 276 -6.03 2.62 -29.28
N GLY A 277 -5.94 2.91 -27.98
CA GLY A 277 -5.91 4.25 -27.42
C GLY A 277 -7.27 4.82 -27.02
N ARG A 278 -8.34 4.02 -27.06
CA ARG A 278 -9.68 4.43 -26.64
C ARG A 278 -9.84 4.29 -25.12
N THR A 279 -10.71 5.10 -24.54
CA THR A 279 -11.07 5.08 -23.12
C THR A 279 -12.57 5.20 -22.94
N LYS A 280 -13.13 4.32 -22.10
CA LYS A 280 -14.54 4.27 -21.76
C LYS A 280 -14.72 4.22 -20.24
N ALA A 281 -15.77 4.84 -19.74
CA ALA A 281 -16.24 4.72 -18.37
C ALA A 281 -17.52 3.89 -18.35
N ILE A 282 -17.58 2.90 -17.46
CA ILE A 282 -18.66 1.91 -17.37
C ILE A 282 -19.25 2.01 -15.97
N SER A 283 -20.55 2.30 -15.86
CA SER A 283 -21.26 2.36 -14.59
C SER A 283 -21.59 0.96 -14.11
N ILE A 284 -21.13 0.63 -12.90
CA ILE A 284 -21.42 -0.63 -12.23
C ILE A 284 -22.25 -0.31 -10.98
N THR A 285 -23.47 -0.84 -10.93
CA THR A 285 -24.48 -0.52 -9.91
C THR A 285 -25.02 -1.78 -9.26
N ASN A 286 -25.82 -1.58 -8.21
CA ASN A 286 -26.51 -2.64 -7.49
C ASN A 286 -25.54 -3.73 -7.03
N ILE A 287 -24.36 -3.32 -6.57
CA ILE A 287 -23.34 -4.24 -6.07
C ILE A 287 -23.82 -4.75 -4.72
N VAL A 288 -24.20 -6.02 -4.73
CA VAL A 288 -24.58 -6.83 -3.58
C VAL A 288 -23.84 -8.15 -3.64
N TRP A 289 -23.94 -8.96 -2.60
CA TRP A 289 -23.15 -10.17 -2.39
C TRP A 289 -23.10 -11.09 -3.60
N ASP A 290 -24.23 -11.32 -4.28
CA ASP A 290 -24.35 -12.28 -5.38
C ASP A 290 -24.64 -11.64 -6.75
N SER A 291 -24.65 -10.31 -6.86
CA SER A 291 -24.97 -9.67 -8.14
C SER A 291 -24.31 -8.31 -8.33
N VAL A 292 -24.02 -8.02 -9.59
CA VAL A 292 -23.56 -6.71 -10.08
C VAL A 292 -24.25 -6.41 -11.40
N GLU A 293 -24.60 -5.15 -11.64
CA GLU A 293 -25.23 -4.70 -12.87
C GLU A 293 -24.34 -3.72 -13.64
N PHE A 294 -24.32 -3.87 -14.96
CA PHE A 294 -23.65 -2.96 -15.89
C PHE A 294 -24.74 -2.14 -16.59
N GLU A 295 -24.87 -0.86 -16.24
CA GLU A 295 -26.00 -0.04 -16.70
C GLU A 295 -25.67 0.81 -17.94
N SER A 296 -24.63 1.62 -17.86
CA SER A 296 -24.33 2.65 -18.87
C SER A 296 -22.85 2.75 -19.18
N GLU A 297 -22.57 3.12 -20.42
CA GLU A 297 -21.23 3.27 -20.97
C GLU A 297 -21.07 4.68 -21.54
N THR A 298 -19.99 5.36 -21.19
CA THR A 298 -19.66 6.68 -21.76
C THR A 298 -18.23 6.66 -22.29
N TRP A 299 -18.05 7.03 -23.55
CA TRP A 299 -16.71 7.23 -24.11
C TRP A 299 -16.09 8.49 -23.52
N LEU A 300 -14.95 8.34 -22.86
CA LEU A 300 -14.10 9.47 -22.45
C LEU A 300 -13.17 9.89 -23.60
N TRP A 301 -12.78 8.93 -24.45
CA TRP A 301 -12.00 9.13 -25.65
C TRP A 301 -12.26 7.98 -26.62
N ASP A 302 -12.88 8.24 -27.77
CA ASP A 302 -13.29 7.20 -28.73
C ASP A 302 -12.34 7.08 -29.95
N GLN A 303 -11.30 7.91 -30.01
CA GLN A 303 -10.40 7.99 -31.16
C GLN A 303 -9.41 6.81 -31.20
N LEU A 304 -9.27 6.20 -32.37
CA LEU A 304 -8.32 5.11 -32.67
C LEU A 304 -6.95 5.69 -33.09
N ASP A 305 -6.28 6.36 -32.15
CA ASP A 305 -4.95 6.94 -32.40
C ASP A 305 -3.80 5.93 -32.30
N ASN A 306 -4.09 4.68 -31.89
CA ASN A 306 -3.11 3.60 -31.68
C ASN A 306 -2.02 3.93 -30.66
N ILE A 307 -2.31 4.88 -29.75
CA ILE A 307 -1.45 5.18 -28.62
C ILE A 307 -2.02 4.48 -27.39
N ARG A 308 -1.37 3.38 -26.98
CA ARG A 308 -1.74 2.56 -25.83
C ARG A 308 -2.07 3.41 -24.60
N ILE A 309 -3.19 3.11 -23.94
CA ILE A 309 -3.45 3.62 -22.60
C ILE A 309 -2.58 2.88 -21.58
N GLU A 310 -1.74 3.61 -20.87
CA GLU A 310 -0.75 3.01 -19.94
C GLU A 310 -1.21 3.05 -18.48
N HIS A 311 -1.83 4.15 -18.07
CA HIS A 311 -2.22 4.36 -16.67
C HIS A 311 -3.36 5.36 -16.55
N PHE A 312 -4.12 5.25 -15.48
CA PHE A 312 -5.16 6.21 -15.09
C PHE A 312 -4.91 6.72 -13.68
N LYS A 313 -5.08 8.02 -13.47
CA LYS A 313 -5.23 8.61 -12.14
C LYS A 313 -6.56 9.36 -12.09
N VAL A 314 -7.39 9.10 -11.09
CA VAL A 314 -8.66 9.79 -10.90
C VAL A 314 -8.57 10.63 -9.64
N ILE A 315 -9.02 11.89 -9.72
CA ILE A 315 -9.04 12.82 -8.58
C ILE A 315 -10.39 13.50 -8.52
N VAL A 316 -11.03 13.44 -7.35
CA VAL A 316 -12.24 14.22 -7.06
C VAL A 316 -11.82 15.52 -6.38
N TYR A 317 -12.12 16.66 -7.00
CA TYR A 317 -11.77 17.98 -6.48
C TYR A 317 -12.85 19.00 -6.81
N GLU A 318 -13.27 19.79 -5.81
CA GLU A 318 -14.35 20.80 -5.94
C GLU A 318 -15.59 20.23 -6.66
N ASN A 319 -16.07 19.07 -6.19
CA ASN A 319 -17.24 18.38 -6.75
C ASN A 319 -17.10 17.91 -8.21
N ASN A 320 -15.91 17.96 -8.80
CA ASN A 320 -15.65 17.44 -10.13
C ASN A 320 -14.71 16.24 -10.08
N ILE A 321 -14.86 15.34 -11.04
CA ILE A 321 -14.00 14.18 -11.24
C ILE A 321 -13.06 14.49 -12.40
N TYR A 322 -11.76 14.47 -12.14
CA TYR A 322 -10.72 14.61 -13.14
C TYR A 322 -10.12 13.24 -13.40
N VAL A 323 -10.24 12.77 -14.65
CA VAL A 323 -9.64 11.52 -15.11
C VAL A 323 -8.40 11.87 -15.92
N PHE A 324 -7.24 11.53 -15.38
CA PHE A 324 -5.94 11.69 -16.03
C PHE A 324 -5.57 10.39 -16.72
N ILE A 325 -5.42 10.43 -18.03
CA ILE A 325 -5.16 9.29 -18.91
C ILE A 325 -3.76 9.43 -19.49
N VAL A 326 -2.87 8.49 -19.14
CA VAL A 326 -1.47 8.50 -19.59
C VAL A 326 -1.34 7.77 -20.93
N LYS A 327 -0.86 8.49 -21.94
CA LYS A 327 -0.67 8.03 -23.33
C LYS A 327 0.74 8.35 -23.81
N GLY A 328 1.73 7.56 -23.39
CA GLY A 328 3.14 7.79 -23.75
C GLY A 328 3.66 9.12 -23.17
N THR A 329 3.87 10.13 -24.02
CA THR A 329 4.30 11.48 -23.62
C THR A 329 3.17 12.42 -23.22
N ASP A 330 1.94 12.04 -23.56
CA ASP A 330 0.78 12.91 -23.49
C ASP A 330 -0.11 12.53 -22.32
N LEU A 331 -0.69 13.55 -21.70
CA LEU A 331 -1.64 13.44 -20.61
C LEU A 331 -2.98 13.95 -21.11
N LEU A 332 -3.93 13.06 -21.33
CA LEU A 332 -5.29 13.42 -21.67
C LEU A 332 -6.09 13.57 -20.37
N ILE A 333 -6.77 14.70 -20.19
CA ILE A 333 -7.50 15.00 -18.97
C ILE A 333 -8.97 15.16 -19.32
N CYS A 334 -9.83 14.32 -18.74
CA CYS A 334 -11.28 14.43 -18.89
C CYS A 334 -11.88 14.99 -17.59
N LEU A 335 -12.69 16.03 -17.72
CA LEU A 335 -13.44 16.64 -16.63
C LEU A 335 -14.87 16.14 -16.65
N ILE A 336 -15.32 15.54 -15.56
CA ILE A 336 -16.66 15.00 -15.39
C ILE A 336 -17.31 15.67 -14.18
N ASN A 337 -18.56 16.11 -14.31
CA ASN A 337 -19.31 16.69 -13.20
C ASN A 337 -19.94 15.60 -12.30
N GLN A 338 -20.57 15.98 -11.18
CA GLN A 338 -21.24 15.02 -10.27
C GLN A 338 -22.38 14.22 -10.91
N VAL A 339 -22.96 14.73 -12.01
CA VAL A 339 -24.05 14.08 -12.75
C VAL A 339 -23.49 13.07 -13.76
N GLY A 340 -22.17 12.95 -13.89
CA GLY A 340 -21.52 12.05 -14.85
C GLY A 340 -21.39 12.62 -16.26
N LYS A 341 -21.72 13.91 -16.47
CA LYS A 341 -21.55 14.57 -17.77
C LYS A 341 -20.11 15.02 -17.95
N ILE A 342 -19.53 14.66 -19.10
CA ILE A 342 -18.23 15.18 -19.54
C ILE A 342 -18.39 16.67 -19.87
N LEU A 343 -17.61 17.51 -19.18
CA LEU A 343 -17.59 18.95 -19.38
C LEU A 343 -16.53 19.38 -20.39
N ASP A 344 -15.33 18.79 -20.28
CA ASP A 344 -14.19 19.13 -21.15
C ASP A 344 -13.20 17.96 -21.24
N ILE A 345 -12.45 17.93 -22.34
CA ILE A 345 -11.37 16.98 -22.59
C ILE A 345 -10.17 17.78 -23.10
N HIS A 346 -9.07 17.75 -22.34
CA HIS A 346 -7.88 18.52 -22.63
C HIS A 346 -6.65 17.63 -22.81
N PRO A 347 -6.12 17.48 -24.04
CA PRO A 347 -4.83 16.84 -24.25
C PRO A 347 -3.70 17.80 -23.86
N HIS A 348 -2.78 17.33 -23.03
CA HIS A 348 -1.63 18.10 -22.58
C HIS A 348 -0.32 17.32 -22.78
N GLN A 349 0.57 17.87 -23.60
CA GLN A 349 1.88 17.29 -23.80
C GLN A 349 2.79 17.65 -22.61
N ILE A 350 3.15 16.64 -21.81
CA ILE A 350 4.10 16.81 -20.70
C ILE A 350 5.50 17.09 -21.25
N GLY A 351 5.81 16.62 -22.47
CA GLY A 351 7.13 16.70 -23.08
C GLY A 351 8.09 15.65 -22.52
N ASN A 352 9.27 15.51 -23.15
CA ASN A 352 10.23 14.41 -22.91
C ASN A 352 9.81 13.08 -23.57
N LEU A 353 10.35 11.93 -23.15
CA LEU A 353 10.20 10.63 -23.82
C LEU A 353 8.92 9.86 -23.47
N GLN A 354 8.60 9.70 -22.18
CA GLN A 354 7.42 8.96 -21.72
C GLN A 354 7.12 9.31 -20.27
N ILE A 355 5.84 9.33 -19.88
CA ILE A 355 5.40 9.45 -18.50
C ILE A 355 5.58 8.08 -17.81
N THR A 356 6.37 8.06 -16.74
CA THR A 356 6.66 6.85 -15.95
C THR A 356 6.01 6.88 -14.57
N GLY A 357 5.39 7.99 -14.17
CA GLY A 357 4.69 8.08 -12.91
C GLY A 357 3.78 9.29 -12.84
N ILE A 358 2.61 9.12 -12.24
CA ILE A 358 1.64 10.17 -12.00
C ILE A 358 1.02 9.97 -10.61
N GLU A 359 1.19 10.93 -9.72
CA GLU A 359 0.71 10.83 -8.35
C GLU A 359 -0.04 12.07 -7.88
N HIS A 360 -1.09 11.86 -7.09
CA HIS A 360 -1.86 12.97 -6.51
C HIS A 360 -1.11 13.51 -5.30
N TYR A 361 -0.73 14.79 -5.34
CA TYR A 361 0.02 15.39 -4.24
C TYR A 361 -0.91 16.03 -3.21
N GLU A 362 -1.67 17.05 -3.58
CA GLU A 362 -2.66 17.68 -2.68
C GLU A 362 -3.64 18.51 -3.48
N LYS A 363 -4.92 18.55 -3.06
CA LYS A 363 -5.96 19.38 -3.68
C LYS A 363 -5.97 19.20 -5.21
N ASN A 364 -5.65 20.27 -5.94
CA ASN A 364 -5.63 20.33 -7.39
C ASN A 364 -4.22 20.18 -8.00
N ILE A 365 -3.31 19.49 -7.30
CA ILE A 365 -1.91 19.30 -7.70
C ILE A 365 -1.62 17.82 -7.94
N ILE A 366 -1.10 17.51 -9.12
CA ILE A 366 -0.46 16.23 -9.42
C ILE A 366 1.03 16.39 -9.67
N LEU A 367 1.78 15.32 -9.42
CA LEU A 367 3.16 15.20 -9.83
C LEU A 367 3.28 14.23 -10.99
N VAL A 368 3.99 14.63 -12.04
CA VAL A 368 4.21 13.82 -13.24
C VAL A 368 5.71 13.61 -13.42
N LEU A 369 6.14 12.35 -13.43
CA LEU A 369 7.52 11.95 -13.64
C LEU A 369 7.69 11.38 -15.05
N THR A 370 8.72 11.85 -15.74
CA THR A 370 9.08 11.36 -17.08
C THR A 370 10.30 10.43 -17.03
N TYR A 371 10.47 9.62 -18.07
CA TYR A 371 11.51 8.60 -18.23
C TYR A 371 12.95 9.06 -17.92
N THR A 372 13.28 10.33 -18.20
CA THR A 372 14.63 10.88 -17.96
C THR A 372 14.76 11.57 -16.61
N GLY A 373 13.80 11.42 -15.70
CA GLY A 373 13.83 12.02 -14.37
C GLY A 373 13.30 13.44 -14.27
N VAL A 374 12.69 14.01 -15.32
CA VAL A 374 12.03 15.33 -15.19
C VAL A 374 10.73 15.13 -14.40
N LEU A 375 10.67 15.75 -13.23
CA LEU A 375 9.49 15.81 -12.37
C LEU A 375 8.77 17.16 -12.57
N LYS A 376 7.48 17.12 -12.83
CA LYS A 376 6.63 18.32 -12.99
C LYS A 376 5.54 18.36 -11.95
N GLU A 377 5.30 19.55 -11.40
CA GLU A 377 4.08 19.87 -10.67
C GLU A 377 3.06 20.41 -11.68
N VAL A 378 1.91 19.74 -11.83
CA VAL A 378 0.81 20.19 -12.68
C VAL A 378 -0.36 20.56 -11.79
N ARG A 379 -0.79 21.82 -11.88
CA ARG A 379 -1.99 22.36 -11.24
C ARG A 379 -3.12 22.35 -12.23
N PHE A 380 -4.25 21.78 -11.83
CA PHE A 380 -5.46 21.78 -12.64
C PHE A 380 -6.55 22.62 -11.97
N SER A 381 -7.48 23.13 -12.76
CA SER A 381 -8.66 23.85 -12.27
C SER A 381 -9.76 23.81 -13.31
N CYS A 382 -11.00 24.01 -12.89
CA CYS A 382 -12.14 24.22 -13.77
C CYS A 382 -12.49 25.70 -13.76
N LYS A 383 -12.57 26.33 -14.94
CA LYS A 383 -13.17 27.65 -15.11
C LYS A 383 -14.11 27.62 -16.30
N ASN A 384 -15.36 28.01 -16.10
CA ASN A 384 -16.40 27.97 -17.13
C ASN A 384 -16.50 26.59 -17.82
N ASP A 385 -16.55 25.52 -17.03
CA ASP A 385 -16.61 24.13 -17.48
C ASP A 385 -15.42 23.68 -18.34
N LYS A 386 -14.31 24.43 -18.37
CA LYS A 386 -13.08 24.09 -19.09
C LYS A 386 -11.91 23.83 -18.16
N ILE A 387 -11.06 22.89 -18.56
CA ILE A 387 -9.83 22.53 -17.87
C ILE A 387 -8.78 23.60 -18.13
N HIS A 388 -8.21 24.12 -17.05
CA HIS A 388 -7.05 25.00 -17.09
C HIS A 388 -5.89 24.35 -16.35
N LEU A 389 -4.75 24.29 -17.02
CA LEU A 389 -3.52 23.75 -16.47
C LEU A 389 -2.46 24.83 -16.32
N ASP A 390 -1.74 24.75 -15.22
CA ASP A 390 -0.46 25.43 -15.01
C ASP A 390 0.57 24.37 -14.60
N HIS A 391 1.81 24.50 -15.05
CA HIS A 391 2.83 23.54 -14.70
C HIS A 391 4.20 24.16 -14.51
N ARG A 392 4.98 23.53 -13.64
CA ARG A 392 6.38 23.91 -13.41
C ARG A 392 7.24 22.67 -13.20
N ASN A 393 8.51 22.78 -13.56
CA ASN A 393 9.49 21.74 -13.29
C ASN A 393 9.92 21.81 -11.82
N ILE A 394 9.98 20.66 -11.16
CA ILE A 394 10.64 20.52 -9.86
C ILE A 394 12.08 20.12 -10.13
N TYR A 395 13.02 20.99 -9.80
CA TYR A 395 14.44 20.70 -9.94
C TYR A 395 14.89 19.76 -8.83
N ILE A 396 15.51 18.65 -9.21
CA ILE A 396 16.09 17.68 -8.29
C ILE A 396 17.57 17.57 -8.63
N ASP A 397 18.43 17.94 -7.67
CA ASP A 397 19.88 17.78 -7.81
C ASP A 397 20.27 16.30 -7.71
N PHE A 398 20.17 15.61 -8.84
CA PHE A 398 20.53 14.20 -8.98
C PHE A 398 21.08 13.95 -10.38
N LYS A 399 21.95 12.93 -10.50
CA LYS A 399 22.63 12.58 -11.77
C LYS A 399 21.71 11.79 -12.71
N TRP A 400 20.59 12.39 -13.11
CA TRP A 400 19.55 11.76 -13.93
C TRP A 400 20.07 11.18 -15.24
N TRP A 401 21.10 11.77 -15.85
CA TRP A 401 21.71 11.26 -17.08
C TRP A 401 22.24 9.81 -16.98
N ALA A 402 22.47 9.29 -15.77
CA ALA A 402 22.93 7.91 -15.55
C ALA A 402 21.78 6.91 -15.40
N TYR A 403 20.54 7.38 -15.27
CA TYR A 403 19.40 6.59 -14.84
C TYR A 403 18.18 6.79 -15.73
N ARG A 404 17.30 5.79 -15.74
CA ARG A 404 15.95 5.84 -16.29
C ARG A 404 14.96 5.59 -15.16
N THR A 405 13.83 6.26 -15.19
CA THR A 405 12.80 6.14 -14.16
C THR A 405 11.77 5.07 -14.51
N HIS A 406 11.19 4.47 -13.48
CA HIS A 406 10.25 3.34 -13.59
C HIS A 406 9.09 3.47 -12.60
N GLY A 407 8.76 4.67 -12.16
CA GLY A 407 7.67 4.88 -11.21
C GLY A 407 7.95 5.96 -10.19
N LEU A 408 6.86 6.49 -9.66
CA LEU A 408 6.81 7.58 -8.69
C LEU A 408 5.84 7.18 -7.59
N ILE A 409 6.21 7.39 -6.34
CA ILE A 409 5.31 7.30 -5.19
C ILE A 409 5.47 8.51 -4.29
N ILE A 410 4.42 8.83 -3.54
CA ILE A 410 4.42 9.87 -2.52
C ILE A 410 4.06 9.19 -1.21
N SER A 411 4.82 9.44 -0.14
CA SER A 411 4.49 8.88 1.17
C SER A 411 3.13 9.39 1.63
N ARG A 412 2.42 8.65 2.48
CA ARG A 412 1.06 9.02 2.93
C ARG A 412 1.01 10.43 3.53
N ASN A 413 1.97 10.77 4.39
CA ASN A 413 2.07 12.10 5.00
C ASN A 413 2.84 13.11 4.13
N LYS A 414 3.24 12.69 2.92
CA LYS A 414 3.89 13.51 1.87
C LYS A 414 5.24 14.07 2.32
N VAL A 415 5.85 13.49 3.34
CA VAL A 415 7.15 13.89 3.89
C VAL A 415 8.32 13.38 3.04
N PHE A 416 8.08 12.37 2.20
CA PHE A 416 9.02 11.97 1.16
C PHE A 416 8.34 11.60 -0.16
N ILE A 417 9.14 11.66 -1.22
CA ILE A 417 8.81 11.20 -2.57
C ILE A 417 9.80 10.12 -2.97
N GLY A 418 9.28 9.00 -3.46
CA GLY A 418 10.07 7.87 -3.90
C GLY A 418 10.11 7.75 -5.42
N VAL A 419 11.29 7.48 -5.98
CA VAL A 419 11.47 7.27 -7.42
C VAL A 419 12.21 5.97 -7.65
N LEU A 420 11.61 5.09 -8.46
CA LEU A 420 12.27 3.86 -8.89
C LEU A 420 13.14 4.15 -10.11
N VAL A 421 14.41 3.75 -10.08
CA VAL A 421 15.35 3.97 -11.18
C VAL A 421 16.14 2.73 -11.53
N SER A 422 16.60 2.63 -12.78
CA SER A 422 17.63 1.69 -13.19
C SER A 422 18.69 2.38 -14.04
N LEU A 423 19.86 1.77 -14.18
CA LEU A 423 20.97 2.37 -14.91
C LEU A 423 20.68 2.42 -16.42
N SER A 424 20.90 3.58 -17.03
CA SER A 424 20.74 3.78 -18.48
C SER A 424 22.01 3.48 -19.27
N LYS A 425 23.19 3.47 -18.62
CA LYS A 425 24.47 3.18 -19.30
C LYS A 425 24.66 1.68 -19.47
N LEU A 426 24.97 1.25 -20.70
CA LEU A 426 25.56 -0.06 -20.99
C LEU A 426 26.87 -0.18 -20.21
N THR A 427 26.82 -0.74 -19.01
CA THR A 427 28.01 -1.06 -18.23
C THR A 427 28.47 -2.47 -18.58
N ASN A 428 29.76 -2.73 -18.41
CA ASN A 428 30.35 -4.03 -18.72
C ASN A 428 29.66 -5.12 -17.88
N ILE A 429 28.78 -5.90 -18.52
CA ILE A 429 27.82 -6.87 -17.93
C ILE A 429 28.53 -7.86 -16.99
N LYS A 430 29.83 -8.11 -17.20
CA LYS A 430 30.65 -8.99 -16.36
C LYS A 430 31.00 -8.42 -14.98
N LYS A 431 30.86 -7.11 -14.72
CA LYS A 431 31.36 -6.46 -13.48
C LYS A 431 30.30 -5.80 -12.60
N ARG A 432 29.08 -5.56 -13.10
CA ARG A 432 27.97 -5.03 -12.29
C ARG A 432 26.69 -5.75 -12.64
N LYS A 433 26.03 -6.32 -11.63
CA LYS A 433 24.64 -6.75 -11.75
C LYS A 433 23.81 -5.48 -11.96
N ASP A 434 23.02 -5.41 -13.03
CA ASP A 434 22.12 -4.28 -13.28
C ASP A 434 21.07 -4.25 -12.16
N HIS A 435 21.24 -3.31 -11.23
CA HIS A 435 20.39 -3.18 -10.05
C HIS A 435 19.42 -2.03 -10.22
N VAL A 436 18.15 -2.31 -9.92
CA VAL A 436 17.16 -1.27 -9.66
C VAL A 436 17.51 -0.58 -8.34
N ARG A 437 17.32 0.73 -8.29
CA ARG A 437 17.46 1.52 -7.06
C ARG A 437 16.15 2.22 -6.77
N PHE A 438 15.76 2.20 -5.52
CA PHE A 438 14.68 3.02 -5.01
C PHE A 438 15.27 4.26 -4.34
N LEU A 439 15.12 5.42 -4.98
CA LEU A 439 15.60 6.71 -4.49
C LEU A 439 14.52 7.36 -3.64
N ILE A 440 14.90 7.84 -2.46
CA ILE A 440 13.96 8.44 -1.52
C ILE A 440 14.40 9.89 -1.26
N PHE A 441 13.53 10.82 -1.62
CA PHE A 441 13.75 12.25 -1.48
C PHE A 441 12.86 12.83 -0.38
N MET A 442 13.45 13.52 0.59
CA MET A 442 12.71 14.33 1.56
C MET A 442 11.99 15.46 0.84
N ASN A 443 10.72 15.65 1.17
CA ASN A 443 9.95 16.81 0.77
C ASN A 443 10.16 17.94 1.78
N THR A 444 11.01 18.91 1.45
CA THR A 444 11.36 19.99 2.40
C THR A 444 10.19 20.93 2.67
N ALA A 445 9.15 20.91 1.83
CA ALA A 445 7.94 21.70 2.03
C ALA A 445 7.01 21.14 3.11
N LYS A 446 7.26 19.93 3.62
CA LYS A 446 6.48 19.29 4.69
C LYS A 446 7.42 19.03 5.87
N ASN A 447 7.16 19.68 7.01
CA ASN A 447 7.92 19.41 8.23
C ASN A 447 7.34 18.15 8.92
N PRO A 448 8.11 17.03 8.97
CA PRO A 448 7.62 15.78 9.55
C PRO A 448 7.33 15.87 11.06
N LEU A 449 8.07 16.68 11.82
CA LEU A 449 7.83 16.88 13.24
C LEU A 449 6.50 17.61 13.48
N GLN A 450 6.25 18.69 12.73
CA GLN A 450 4.99 19.42 12.82
C GLN A 450 3.80 18.54 12.43
N THR A 451 3.96 17.67 11.42
CA THR A 451 2.94 16.70 11.04
C THR A 451 2.65 15.68 12.15
N LEU A 452 3.67 15.21 12.88
CA LEU A 452 3.51 14.31 14.03
C LEU A 452 2.85 15.00 15.24
N LEU A 453 3.22 16.26 15.53
CA LEU A 453 2.68 17.00 16.67
C LEU A 453 1.20 17.40 16.49
N HIS A 454 0.76 17.55 15.24
CA HIS A 454 -0.64 17.81 14.85
C HIS A 454 -1.35 16.54 14.34
N ASN A 455 -0.96 15.37 14.86
CA ASN A 455 -1.58 14.11 14.50
C ASN A 455 -3.05 14.06 14.98
N ASN A 456 -3.98 14.18 14.02
CA ASN A 456 -5.42 14.13 14.29
C ASN A 456 -6.00 12.71 14.38
N SER A 457 -5.26 11.67 13.95
CA SER A 457 -5.78 10.29 13.94
C SER A 457 -5.57 9.56 15.27
N ASN A 458 -4.79 10.13 16.18
CA ASN A 458 -4.33 9.52 17.43
C ASN A 458 -3.57 8.17 17.27
N LEU A 459 -3.23 7.77 16.04
CA LEU A 459 -2.49 6.55 15.75
C LEU A 459 -1.11 6.91 15.19
N LEU A 460 -0.04 6.42 15.82
CA LEU A 460 1.33 6.64 15.34
C LEU A 460 1.73 5.71 14.20
N THR A 461 1.09 4.55 14.10
CA THR A 461 1.29 3.61 12.99
C THR A 461 1.03 4.26 11.62
N MET A 462 0.21 5.32 11.61
CA MET A 462 -0.09 6.09 10.42
C MET A 462 0.99 7.12 10.02
N TYR A 463 2.09 7.23 10.79
CA TYR A 463 3.12 8.27 10.66
C TYR A 463 4.55 7.73 10.74
N TRP A 464 4.74 6.45 10.42
CA TRP A 464 6.08 5.86 10.36
C TRP A 464 7.01 6.58 9.38
N ASP A 465 6.47 7.12 8.27
CA ASP A 465 7.22 7.92 7.31
C ASP A 465 7.79 9.19 7.92
N CYS A 466 7.04 9.88 8.79
CA CYS A 466 7.52 11.06 9.49
C CYS A 466 8.67 10.71 10.46
N LEU A 467 8.51 9.64 11.24
CA LEU A 467 9.52 9.20 12.21
C LEU A 467 10.84 8.79 11.53
N GLU A 468 10.75 7.99 10.46
CA GLU A 468 11.94 7.56 9.71
C GLU A 468 12.64 8.73 8.99
N VAL A 469 11.88 9.66 8.39
CA VAL A 469 12.45 10.86 7.77
C VAL A 469 13.17 11.73 8.80
N LEU A 470 12.59 11.92 10.00
CA LEU A 470 13.24 12.66 11.09
C LEU A 470 14.54 11.99 11.52
N ARG A 471 14.50 10.68 11.80
CA ARG A 471 15.67 9.89 12.19
C ARG A 471 16.78 10.03 11.15
N LEU A 472 16.47 9.83 9.87
CA LEU A 472 17.47 9.92 8.80
C LEU A 472 18.00 11.33 8.61
N ASN A 473 17.14 12.33 8.60
CA ASN A 473 17.57 13.70 8.43
C ASN A 473 18.51 14.12 9.57
N ALA A 474 18.20 13.75 10.81
CA ALA A 474 19.07 13.95 11.98
C ALA A 474 20.44 13.25 11.82
N LEU A 475 20.47 11.98 11.42
CA LEU A 475 21.72 11.24 11.17
C LEU A 475 22.56 11.81 10.02
N LEU A 476 21.93 12.38 8.99
CA LEU A 476 22.60 12.98 7.84
C LEU A 476 23.12 14.38 8.16
N GLN A 477 22.32 15.22 8.83
CA GLN A 477 22.66 16.59 9.21
C GLN A 477 23.56 16.68 10.43
N LYS A 478 23.69 15.57 11.16
CA LYS A 478 24.38 15.49 12.43
C LYS A 478 23.72 16.36 13.50
N THR A 479 22.41 16.21 13.67
CA THR A 479 21.57 16.87 14.69
C THR A 479 20.81 15.80 15.49
N LEU A 480 20.18 16.18 16.61
CA LEU A 480 19.26 15.31 17.34
C LEU A 480 17.84 15.46 16.79
N THR A 481 17.03 14.41 16.90
CA THR A 481 15.62 14.47 16.49
C THR A 481 14.77 15.34 17.42
N THR A 482 15.26 15.62 18.63
CA THR A 482 14.61 16.51 19.61
C THR A 482 14.99 17.98 19.45
N ASP A 483 15.95 18.34 18.60
CA ASP A 483 16.47 19.73 18.52
C ASP A 483 15.40 20.75 18.08
N GLU A 484 14.41 20.31 17.30
CA GLU A 484 13.29 21.16 16.84
C GLU A 484 12.13 21.23 17.85
N LEU A 485 12.18 20.49 18.95
CA LEU A 485 11.16 20.57 20.00
C LEU A 485 11.36 21.85 20.85
N PRO A 486 10.27 22.40 21.43
CA PRO A 486 10.38 23.47 22.42
C PRO A 486 11.30 23.06 23.59
N GLN A 487 12.17 23.97 24.05
CA GLN A 487 13.12 23.70 25.15
C GLN A 487 12.42 23.36 26.47
N GLU A 488 11.25 23.93 26.72
CA GLU A 488 10.40 23.65 27.89
C GLU A 488 9.07 23.07 27.42
N LEU A 489 8.99 21.74 27.33
CA LEU A 489 7.75 21.03 27.07
C LEU A 489 6.99 20.84 28.39
N ASP A 490 5.76 21.34 28.44
CA ASP A 490 4.83 21.07 29.54
C ASP A 490 4.20 19.68 29.36
N TYR A 491 4.88 18.64 29.84
CA TYR A 491 4.44 17.25 29.73
C TYR A 491 3.06 17.00 30.38
N ASP A 492 2.65 17.84 31.33
CA ASP A 492 1.35 17.76 31.99
C ASP A 492 0.21 18.00 30.98
N LYS A 493 0.41 18.91 30.04
CA LYS A 493 -0.60 19.29 29.03
C LYS A 493 -0.54 18.52 27.73
N LEU A 494 0.51 17.74 27.50
CA LEU A 494 0.64 16.96 26.27
C LEU A 494 -0.39 15.82 26.23
N SER A 495 -0.97 15.64 25.04
CA SER A 495 -1.81 14.48 24.76
C SER A 495 -0.99 13.19 24.78
N LEU A 496 -1.65 12.05 24.97
CA LEU A 496 -0.97 10.75 24.96
C LEU A 496 -0.17 10.51 23.67
N VAL A 497 -0.71 10.95 22.53
CA VAL A 497 -0.07 10.81 21.22
C VAL A 497 1.17 11.68 21.12
N GLN A 498 1.11 12.92 21.61
CA GLN A 498 2.27 13.79 21.69
C GLN A 498 3.35 13.24 22.62
N LEU A 499 2.97 12.63 23.75
CA LEU A 499 3.90 11.94 24.64
C LEU A 499 4.55 10.72 23.99
N LYS A 500 3.77 9.90 23.27
CA LYS A 500 4.32 8.78 22.48
C LYS A 500 5.28 9.27 21.38
N THR A 501 4.99 10.40 20.73
CA THR A 501 5.92 11.04 19.79
C THR A 501 7.20 11.46 20.50
N CYS A 502 7.10 12.17 21.63
CA CYS A 502 8.27 12.59 22.41
C CYS A 502 9.11 11.38 22.86
N PHE A 503 8.46 10.29 23.26
CA PHE A 503 9.11 9.03 23.63
C PHE A 503 9.98 8.50 22.48
N TRP A 504 9.44 8.40 21.27
CA TRP A 504 10.19 7.92 20.10
C TRP A 504 11.33 8.85 19.70
N LEU A 505 11.12 10.17 19.77
CA LEU A 505 12.16 11.16 19.46
C LEU A 505 13.29 11.15 20.49
N ALA A 506 12.96 11.03 21.78
CA ALA A 506 13.93 10.92 22.86
C ALA A 506 14.77 9.64 22.70
N LYS A 507 14.14 8.51 22.39
CA LYS A 507 14.80 7.23 22.13
C LYS A 507 15.85 7.35 21.03
N SER A 508 15.46 7.95 19.90
CA SER A 508 16.36 8.14 18.76
C SER A 508 17.51 9.09 19.09
N SER A 509 17.23 10.19 19.80
CA SER A 509 18.24 11.17 20.18
C SER A 509 19.27 10.62 21.17
N GLU A 510 18.83 9.85 22.15
CA GLU A 510 19.72 9.15 23.09
C GLU A 510 20.62 8.15 22.36
N MET A 511 20.04 7.32 21.48
CA MET A 511 20.80 6.39 20.64
C MET A 511 21.87 7.09 19.78
N MET A 512 21.54 8.26 19.20
CA MET A 512 22.51 9.06 18.46
C MET A 512 23.60 9.64 19.36
N HIS A 513 23.23 10.13 20.54
CA HIS A 513 24.13 10.71 21.54
C HIS A 513 25.18 9.71 22.02
N ASP A 514 24.75 8.50 22.36
CA ASP A 514 25.62 7.42 22.83
C ASP A 514 26.64 7.00 21.76
N LYS A 515 26.18 6.88 20.51
CA LYS A 515 26.98 6.36 19.40
C LYS A 515 27.90 7.40 18.75
N THR A 516 27.76 8.70 19.05
CA THR A 516 28.54 9.75 18.38
C THR A 516 29.13 10.77 19.35
N GLN A 517 30.45 10.93 19.33
CA GLN A 517 31.16 11.92 20.17
C GLN A 517 30.72 13.37 19.94
N LEU A 518 30.18 13.69 18.76
CA LEU A 518 29.73 15.05 18.39
C LEU A 518 28.54 15.54 19.23
N TYR A 519 27.68 14.65 19.70
CA TYR A 519 26.46 15.01 20.41
C TYR A 519 26.59 15.04 21.94
N ARG A 520 27.70 14.51 22.48
CA ARG A 520 27.90 14.39 23.93
C ARG A 520 27.85 15.71 24.71
N LYS A 521 27.95 16.85 24.00
CA LYS A 521 27.88 18.20 24.57
C LYS A 521 26.47 18.80 24.62
N VAL A 522 25.47 18.13 24.03
CA VAL A 522 24.08 18.60 23.99
C VAL A 522 23.28 17.88 25.08
N SER A 523 22.48 18.63 25.84
CA SER A 523 21.52 18.06 26.80
C SER A 523 20.39 17.38 26.02
N VAL A 524 20.18 16.10 26.27
CA VAL A 524 19.11 15.31 25.63
C VAL A 524 17.94 15.19 26.61
N ILE A 525 16.72 15.26 26.09
CA ILE A 525 15.53 14.81 26.84
C ILE A 525 15.73 13.33 27.17
N LYS A 526 15.78 12.97 28.46
CA LYS A 526 16.06 11.59 28.83
C LYS A 526 14.89 10.70 28.44
N PHE A 527 15.18 9.65 27.67
CA PHE A 527 14.19 8.67 27.25
C PHE A 527 13.46 8.05 28.44
N ASP A 528 14.20 7.71 29.51
CA ASP A 528 13.62 7.11 30.72
C ASP A 528 12.63 8.03 31.43
N GLU A 529 12.88 9.35 31.45
CA GLU A 529 11.95 10.33 32.04
C GLU A 529 10.63 10.36 31.25
N VAL A 530 10.70 10.48 29.92
CA VAL A 530 9.51 10.48 29.06
C VAL A 530 8.77 9.14 29.10
N LYS A 531 9.51 8.03 29.13
CA LYS A 531 8.97 6.68 29.28
C LYS A 531 8.18 6.54 30.57
N TYR A 532 8.70 7.06 31.68
CA TYR A 532 8.02 7.00 32.97
C TYR A 532 6.77 7.89 32.99
N ILE A 533 6.85 9.11 32.45
CA ILE A 533 5.67 9.99 32.28
C ILE A 533 4.57 9.28 31.47
N LEU A 534 4.94 8.67 30.34
CA LEU A 534 4.00 7.96 29.48
C LEU A 534 3.34 6.77 30.21
N LYS A 535 4.12 6.02 31.01
CA LYS A 535 3.60 4.93 31.84
C LYS A 535 2.57 5.42 32.85
N ILE A 536 2.84 6.54 33.54
CA ILE A 536 1.91 7.14 34.51
C ILE A 536 0.60 7.51 33.81
N LYS A 537 0.66 8.26 32.70
CA LYS A 537 -0.54 8.68 31.98
C LYS A 537 -1.35 7.51 31.42
N LEU A 538 -0.69 6.48 30.88
CA LEU A 538 -1.36 5.25 30.42
C LEU A 538 -2.04 4.50 31.57
N ALA A 539 -1.38 4.39 32.72
CA ALA A 539 -1.91 3.73 33.90
C ALA A 539 -3.15 4.46 34.43
N ILE A 540 -3.11 5.79 34.54
CA ILE A 540 -4.26 6.63 34.90
C ILE A 540 -5.41 6.40 33.93
N GLN A 541 -5.16 6.50 32.61
CA GLN A 541 -6.20 6.33 31.60
C GLN A 541 -6.85 4.93 31.64
N HIS A 542 -6.03 3.87 31.80
CA HIS A 542 -6.56 2.52 31.91
C HIS A 542 -7.38 2.32 33.18
N ALA A 543 -6.91 2.87 34.31
CA ALA A 543 -7.66 2.82 35.57
C ALA A 543 -8.99 3.57 35.46
N HIS A 544 -9.01 4.77 34.88
CA HIS A 544 -10.25 5.50 34.60
C HIS A 544 -11.23 4.68 33.77
N TYR A 545 -10.76 4.02 32.70
CA TYR A 545 -11.60 3.16 31.86
C TYR A 545 -12.24 2.02 32.68
N LEU A 546 -11.44 1.29 33.46
CA LEU A 546 -11.94 0.19 34.29
C LEU A 546 -12.91 0.66 35.39
N LEU A 547 -12.59 1.78 36.06
CA LEU A 547 -13.44 2.40 37.07
C LEU A 547 -14.76 2.89 36.47
N GLN A 548 -14.73 3.41 35.24
CA GLN A 548 -15.93 3.84 34.53
C GLN A 548 -16.82 2.64 34.17
N CYS A 549 -16.26 1.51 33.76
CA CYS A 549 -17.00 0.25 33.56
C CYS A 549 -17.68 -0.23 34.87
N LEU A 550 -16.99 -0.15 36.01
CA LEU A 550 -17.60 -0.45 37.31
C LEU A 550 -18.75 0.50 37.63
N ALA A 551 -18.57 1.80 37.36
CA ALA A 551 -19.59 2.83 37.60
C ALA A 551 -20.81 2.69 36.67
N SER A 552 -20.64 2.16 35.44
CA SER A 552 -21.76 1.85 34.54
C SER A 552 -22.53 0.58 34.92
N GLY A 553 -22.08 -0.16 35.94
CA GLY A 553 -22.69 -1.40 36.39
C GLY A 553 -22.20 -2.63 35.62
N ASP A 554 -21.13 -2.52 34.85
CA ASP A 554 -20.50 -3.67 34.19
C ASP A 554 -19.67 -4.48 35.20
N ASN A 555 -19.77 -5.81 35.14
CA ASN A 555 -18.93 -6.68 35.95
C ASN A 555 -17.54 -6.80 35.31
N LEU A 556 -16.51 -6.30 35.99
CA LEU A 556 -15.13 -6.55 35.60
C LEU A 556 -14.74 -8.01 35.83
N SER A 557 -13.95 -8.58 34.93
CA SER A 557 -13.35 -9.90 35.12
C SER A 557 -12.31 -9.87 36.25
N GLU A 558 -11.98 -11.04 36.81
CA GLU A 558 -10.90 -11.16 37.80
C GLU A 558 -9.58 -10.57 37.29
N PHE A 559 -9.26 -10.82 36.02
CA PHE A 559 -8.08 -10.26 35.35
C PHE A 559 -8.10 -8.71 35.35
N HIS A 560 -9.23 -8.10 35.01
CA HIS A 560 -9.35 -6.64 35.01
C HIS A 560 -9.24 -6.06 36.44
N MET A 561 -9.82 -6.72 37.44
CA MET A 561 -9.70 -6.30 38.84
C MET A 561 -8.25 -6.42 39.35
N GLN A 562 -7.54 -7.50 39.01
CA GLN A 562 -6.12 -7.68 39.35
C GLN A 562 -5.24 -6.64 38.65
N SER A 563 -5.51 -6.34 37.38
CA SER A 563 -4.83 -5.27 36.64
C SER A 563 -4.99 -3.90 37.32
N LEU A 564 -6.22 -3.59 37.76
CA LEU A 564 -6.51 -2.35 38.47
C LEU A 564 -5.78 -2.26 39.82
N ASP A 565 -5.67 -3.36 40.57
CA ASP A 565 -4.92 -3.40 41.84
C ASP A 565 -3.44 -3.08 41.62
N ILE A 566 -2.81 -3.74 40.63
CA ILE A 566 -1.41 -3.51 40.26
C ILE A 566 -1.19 -2.04 39.85
N ILE A 567 -2.10 -1.48 39.07
CA ILE A 567 -2.04 -0.07 38.67
C ILE A 567 -2.17 0.86 39.87
N ASN A 568 -3.12 0.59 40.79
CA ASN A 568 -3.30 1.39 41.99
C ASN A 568 -2.04 1.37 42.88
N MET A 569 -1.42 0.20 43.05
CA MET A 569 -0.14 0.08 43.77
C MET A 569 0.97 0.89 43.10
N PHE A 570 1.14 0.75 41.79
CA PHE A 570 2.14 1.49 41.02
C PHE A 570 1.97 3.01 41.12
N LEU A 571 0.72 3.51 41.04
CA LEU A 571 0.44 4.94 41.15
C LEU A 571 0.70 5.48 42.57
N LYS A 572 0.38 4.71 43.62
CA LYS A 572 0.72 5.06 45.01
C LYS A 572 2.22 5.14 45.24
N GLU A 573 2.97 4.14 44.78
CA GLU A 573 4.43 4.11 44.87
C GLU A 573 5.04 5.33 44.16
N THR A 574 4.51 5.66 42.98
CA THR A 574 4.92 6.84 42.21
C THR A 574 4.74 8.16 42.96
N ILE A 575 3.68 8.31 43.77
CA ILE A 575 3.51 9.47 44.67
C ILE A 575 4.52 9.41 45.82
N LEU A 576 4.61 8.26 46.51
CA LEU A 576 5.43 8.09 47.72
C LEU A 576 6.92 8.40 47.45
N ASP A 577 7.42 8.00 46.29
CA ASP A 577 8.81 8.22 45.88
C ASP A 577 9.08 9.65 45.35
N GLY A 578 8.05 10.51 45.33
CA GLY A 578 8.12 11.89 44.85
C GLY A 578 8.43 11.98 43.35
N ILE A 579 8.09 10.94 42.58
CA ILE A 579 8.47 10.85 41.16
C ILE A 579 7.73 11.89 40.32
N ILE A 580 6.47 12.19 40.65
CA ILE A 580 5.65 13.20 39.95
C ILE A 580 6.36 14.56 39.93
N HIS A 581 6.86 15.02 41.08
CA HIS A 581 7.59 16.28 41.19
C HIS A 581 8.95 16.22 40.47
N LYS A 582 9.67 15.09 40.53
CA LYS A 582 10.95 14.91 39.82
C LYS A 582 10.79 14.99 38.30
N LEU A 583 9.67 14.49 37.78
CA LEU A 583 9.35 14.49 36.35
C LEU A 583 8.67 15.80 35.87
N GLY A 584 8.45 16.76 36.77
CA GLY A 584 7.83 18.04 36.42
C GLY A 584 6.35 17.93 36.03
N LEU A 585 5.65 16.88 36.48
CA LEU A 585 4.21 16.72 36.24
C LEU A 585 3.43 17.68 37.14
N GLY A 586 2.48 18.38 36.52
CA GLY A 586 1.75 19.49 37.10
C GLY A 586 0.42 19.08 37.71
N LYS A 587 -0.45 20.09 37.87
CA LYS A 587 -1.74 19.93 38.54
C LYS A 587 -2.68 18.97 37.81
N VAL A 588 -2.66 18.92 36.48
CA VAL A 588 -3.62 18.11 35.71
C VAL A 588 -3.42 16.63 36.01
N THR A 589 -2.19 16.14 35.88
CA THR A 589 -1.87 14.74 36.15
C THR A 589 -2.06 14.39 37.63
N ILE A 590 -1.76 15.33 38.54
CA ILE A 590 -1.96 15.13 39.98
C ILE A 590 -3.44 14.96 40.31
N ASP A 591 -4.31 15.83 39.80
CA ASP A 591 -5.75 15.77 40.05
C ASP A 591 -6.34 14.44 39.51
N GLU A 592 -6.01 14.05 38.27
CA GLU A 592 -6.44 12.77 37.68
C GLU A 592 -5.97 11.56 38.51
N LEU A 593 -4.74 11.60 39.00
CA LEU A 593 -4.16 10.52 39.77
C LEU A 593 -4.83 10.39 41.16
N TYR A 594 -5.16 11.51 41.81
CA TYR A 594 -5.92 11.50 43.05
C TYR A 594 -7.31 10.91 42.86
N ASP A 595 -8.01 11.30 41.80
CA ASP A 595 -9.35 10.79 41.49
C ASP A 595 -9.34 9.27 41.33
N VAL A 596 -8.38 8.72 40.56
CA VAL A 596 -8.20 7.27 40.39
C VAL A 596 -7.94 6.58 41.73
N ILE A 597 -6.98 7.06 42.51
CA ILE A 597 -6.54 6.39 43.73
C ILE A 597 -7.63 6.38 44.80
N ILE A 598 -8.39 7.47 44.93
CA ILE A 598 -9.50 7.54 45.90
C ILE A 598 -10.51 6.44 45.63
N VAL A 599 -11.01 6.36 44.39
CA VAL A 599 -12.02 5.36 44.02
C VAL A 599 -11.44 3.95 44.07
N ALA A 600 -10.23 3.75 43.56
CA ALA A 600 -9.57 2.44 43.56
C ALA A 600 -9.28 1.91 44.98
N ASN A 601 -9.14 2.77 45.98
CA ASN A 601 -8.92 2.34 47.38
C ASN A 601 -10.17 1.82 48.08
N GLU A 602 -11.35 2.17 47.58
CA GLU A 602 -12.62 1.72 48.14
C GLU A 602 -13.02 0.33 47.64
N LEU A 603 -12.33 -0.18 46.61
CA LEU A 603 -12.59 -1.49 46.02
C LEU A 603 -11.97 -2.64 46.83
N GLN A 604 -12.67 -3.78 46.83
CA GLN A 604 -12.12 -5.05 47.29
C GLN A 604 -11.56 -5.82 46.09
N TYR A 605 -10.25 -6.06 46.11
CA TYR A 605 -9.56 -6.79 45.05
C TYR A 605 -9.58 -8.31 45.31
N PRO A 606 -9.64 -9.12 44.24
CA PRO A 606 -9.44 -10.56 44.36
C PRO A 606 -8.03 -10.87 44.89
N PRO A 607 -7.82 -12.03 45.53
CA PRO A 607 -6.50 -12.41 45.99
C PRO A 607 -5.51 -12.49 44.81
N PRO A 608 -4.23 -12.16 45.02
CA PRO A 608 -3.22 -12.22 43.99
C PRO A 608 -3.09 -13.64 43.42
N PRO A 609 -2.86 -13.78 42.10
CA PRO A 609 -2.76 -15.09 41.46
C PRO A 609 -1.63 -15.89 42.10
N LYS A 610 -1.83 -17.20 42.23
CA LYS A 610 -0.81 -18.12 42.73
C LYS A 610 0.08 -18.57 41.58
N CYS A 611 1.38 -18.63 41.82
CA CYS A 611 2.31 -19.24 40.88
C CYS A 611 1.94 -20.73 40.69
N LEU A 612 1.75 -21.15 39.44
CA LEU A 612 1.44 -22.55 39.09
C LEU A 612 2.52 -23.55 39.52
N TRP A 613 3.76 -23.10 39.78
CA TRP A 613 4.88 -23.96 40.17
C TRP A 613 5.18 -23.99 41.67
N CYS A 614 5.16 -22.84 42.36
CA CYS A 614 5.48 -22.79 43.79
C CYS A 614 4.27 -22.56 44.69
N GLU A 615 3.07 -22.37 44.12
CA GLU A 615 1.80 -22.06 44.83
C GLU A 615 1.84 -20.80 45.70
N GLU A 616 2.94 -20.05 45.69
CA GLU A 616 3.06 -18.77 46.36
C GLU A 616 2.24 -17.71 45.62
N HIS A 617 1.66 -16.79 46.40
CA HIS A 617 1.01 -15.61 45.85
C HIS A 617 2.03 -14.74 45.13
N ILE A 618 1.73 -14.36 43.89
CA ILE A 618 2.56 -13.44 43.11
C ILE A 618 2.32 -12.03 43.67
N LEU A 619 3.06 -11.70 44.73
CA LEU A 619 2.99 -10.41 45.44
C LEU A 619 3.75 -9.29 44.74
N PHE A 620 4.61 -9.65 43.79
CA PHE A 620 5.32 -8.73 42.92
C PHE A 620 5.16 -9.19 41.49
N VAL A 621 4.25 -8.56 40.77
CA VAL A 621 4.43 -8.47 39.32
C VAL A 621 5.44 -7.35 39.13
N ILE A 622 6.75 -7.68 39.03
CA ILE A 622 7.58 -6.93 38.07
C ILE A 622 6.79 -7.09 36.80
N VAL A 623 6.05 -6.03 36.42
CA VAL A 623 5.06 -6.03 35.34
C VAL A 623 5.53 -7.03 34.30
N LEU A 624 4.87 -8.18 34.25
CA LEU A 624 5.12 -9.26 33.30
C LEU A 624 4.82 -8.59 31.97
N CYS A 625 5.87 -8.05 31.40
CA CYS A 625 5.94 -7.37 30.14
C CYS A 625 4.75 -6.45 29.81
N VAL A 626 5.03 -5.14 29.87
CA VAL A 626 4.53 -4.18 28.89
C VAL A 626 4.98 -4.54 27.44
N HIS A 627 5.50 -5.76 27.17
CA HIS A 627 5.70 -6.25 25.80
C HIS A 627 4.39 -6.34 25.02
N TYR A 628 3.23 -6.54 25.65
CA TYR A 628 1.96 -6.58 24.89
C TYR A 628 1.39 -5.20 24.48
N LEU A 629 2.01 -4.09 24.89
CA LEU A 629 1.62 -2.74 24.44
C LEU A 629 2.79 -1.86 23.98
N ILE A 630 4.05 -2.30 24.12
CA ILE A 630 5.25 -1.57 23.67
C ILE A 630 6.21 -2.42 22.82
N ASP A 631 6.01 -3.74 22.69
CA ASP A 631 6.66 -4.54 21.64
C ASP A 631 5.67 -4.82 20.51
N PHE A 632 5.34 -3.76 19.78
CA PHE A 632 5.17 -3.88 18.34
C PHE A 632 6.45 -3.31 17.72
N SER A 633 7.44 -4.18 17.59
CA SER A 633 8.58 -4.01 16.68
C SER A 633 8.15 -4.31 15.26
#